data_AF-A0A7C6P6G4-F1
#
_entry.id   AF-A0A7C6P6G4-F1
#
_cell.length_a   1.000
_cell.length_b   1.000
_cell.length_c   1.000
_cell.angle_alpha   90.00
_cell.angle_beta   90.00
_cell.angle_gamma   90.00
#
_symmetry.space_group_name_H-M   'P 1'
#
loop_
_entity.id
_entity.type
_entity.pdbx_description
1 polymer ?
#
loop_
_entity_poly.entity_id
_entity_poly.type
_entity_poly.pdbx_seq_one_letter_code
_entity_poly.pdbx_strand_id
1 'polypeptide(L)'
;MNINVFEDQHLKYFLYLEKEVMSTFEYSTLDIMNKNNFSFKYINLLQAICSEFEVVAKAYCELLNEPDADSILKYGKVIIGEHPEITTKNVRCYENSNLIYVPFQDWVIPTAGNKSEKPPKWWTIYNKIKHNRLALNNDGEYKGIENYKLANQDNVMNALAGLYLLEMYFFKDLTLKSPNVASDIYIPTGQYVSNLFDLPNWSSTISIGPLIINNI
;
A
#
# COMPACT_ATOMS: atom_id res chain seq x y z
N MET A 1 4.33 -6.70 -17.50
CA MET A 1 5.10 -7.48 -16.49
C MET A 1 4.58 -8.91 -16.47
N ASN A 2 5.37 -9.91 -16.07
CA ASN A 2 4.87 -11.26 -15.77
C ASN A 2 5.00 -11.55 -14.26
N ILE A 3 4.34 -12.58 -13.77
CA ILE A 3 4.25 -12.88 -12.33
C ILE A 3 5.63 -13.09 -11.70
N ASN A 4 6.50 -13.91 -12.28
CA ASN A 4 7.82 -14.18 -11.71
C ASN A 4 8.67 -12.90 -11.56
N VAL A 5 8.61 -11.99 -12.54
CA VAL A 5 9.30 -10.71 -12.49
C VAL A 5 8.71 -9.83 -11.38
N PHE A 6 7.39 -9.80 -11.22
CA PHE A 6 6.74 -9.07 -10.15
C PHE A 6 7.16 -9.58 -8.76
N GLU A 7 7.13 -10.90 -8.57
CA GLU A 7 7.55 -11.52 -7.31
C GLU A 7 9.02 -11.21 -6.98
N ASP A 8 9.91 -11.33 -7.97
CA ASP A 8 11.35 -11.12 -7.78
C ASP A 8 11.73 -9.64 -7.56
N GLN A 9 11.02 -8.70 -8.19
CA GLN A 9 11.40 -7.28 -8.16
C GLN A 9 10.66 -6.49 -7.07
N HIS A 10 9.35 -6.74 -6.87
CA HIS A 10 8.52 -5.97 -5.95
C HIS A 10 8.35 -6.71 -4.63
N LEU A 11 7.77 -7.93 -4.63
CA LEU A 11 7.48 -8.66 -3.39
C LEU A 11 8.74 -8.96 -2.57
N LYS A 12 9.86 -9.32 -3.19
CA LYS A 12 11.14 -9.51 -2.47
C LYS A 12 11.60 -8.22 -1.78
N TYR A 13 11.44 -7.07 -2.42
CA TYR A 13 11.86 -5.81 -1.83
C TYR A 13 10.89 -5.33 -0.76
N PHE A 14 9.58 -5.55 -0.94
CA PHE A 14 8.60 -5.39 0.12
C PHE A 14 8.96 -6.22 1.36
N LEU A 15 9.29 -7.51 1.21
CA LEU A 15 9.68 -8.36 2.35
C LEU A 15 10.97 -7.90 3.03
N TYR A 16 11.91 -7.35 2.27
CA TYR A 16 13.07 -6.68 2.85
C TYR A 16 12.66 -5.45 3.67
N LEU A 17 11.81 -4.57 3.14
CA LEU A 17 11.32 -3.39 3.87
C LEU A 17 10.50 -3.77 5.11
N GLU A 18 9.66 -4.80 5.01
CA GLU A 18 8.90 -5.39 6.11
C GLU A 18 9.84 -5.83 7.23
N LYS A 19 10.86 -6.63 6.90
CA LYS A 19 11.87 -7.08 7.87
C LYS A 19 12.57 -5.90 8.55
N GLU A 20 12.92 -4.87 7.78
CA GLU A 20 13.57 -3.67 8.33
C GLU A 20 12.64 -2.87 9.26
N VAL A 21 11.33 -2.83 9.01
CA VAL A 21 10.32 -2.27 9.93
C VAL A 21 10.20 -3.13 11.19
N MET A 22 10.07 -4.46 11.03
CA MET A 22 9.95 -5.39 12.16
C MET A 22 11.16 -5.31 13.10
N SER A 23 12.36 -5.09 12.56
CA SER A 23 13.58 -4.91 13.39
C SER A 23 13.49 -3.73 14.36
N THR A 24 12.64 -2.72 14.07
CA THR A 24 12.46 -1.58 14.98
C THR A 24 11.66 -1.93 16.22
N PHE A 25 10.87 -3.02 16.19
CA PHE A 25 10.00 -3.41 17.29
C PHE A 25 10.77 -3.85 18.53
N GLU A 26 12.04 -4.25 18.38
CA GLU A 26 12.96 -4.55 19.49
C GLU A 26 13.22 -3.33 20.39
N TYR A 27 13.18 -2.12 19.84
CA TYR A 27 13.52 -0.87 20.55
C TYR A 27 12.33 0.09 20.66
N SER A 28 11.29 -0.13 19.85
CA SER A 28 10.04 0.62 19.83
C SER A 28 8.93 -0.36 19.53
N THR A 29 8.42 -1.04 20.56
CA THR A 29 7.35 -2.03 20.44
C THR A 29 6.20 -1.50 19.61
N LEU A 30 5.64 -2.35 18.74
CA LEU A 30 4.46 -2.02 17.95
C LEU A 30 3.24 -1.92 18.86
N ASP A 31 2.89 -0.69 19.24
CA ASP A 31 1.84 -0.42 20.22
C ASP A 31 1.23 0.97 20.02
N ILE A 32 -0.04 1.12 20.37
CA ILE A 32 -0.77 2.38 20.29
C ILE A 32 -0.08 3.52 21.08
N MET A 33 0.58 3.18 22.18
CA MET A 33 1.35 4.13 23.01
C MET A 33 2.62 4.62 22.31
N ASN A 34 3.17 3.82 21.41
CA ASN A 34 4.38 4.14 20.64
C ASN A 34 4.07 4.68 19.24
N LYS A 35 2.81 4.86 18.86
CA LYS A 35 2.39 5.30 17.52
C LYS A 35 3.10 6.57 17.04
N ASN A 36 3.39 7.49 17.96
CA ASN A 36 4.04 8.77 17.69
C ASN A 36 5.56 8.74 17.89
N ASN A 37 6.15 7.59 18.25
CA ASN A 37 7.60 7.45 18.39
C ASN A 37 8.26 7.62 17.03
N PHE A 38 9.18 8.57 16.93
CA PHE A 38 9.89 8.89 15.69
C PHE A 38 11.37 8.54 15.83
N SER A 39 12.02 8.26 14.70
CA SER A 39 13.45 7.96 14.69
C SER A 39 14.04 8.24 13.31
N PHE A 40 15.38 8.38 13.25
CA PHE A 40 16.06 8.45 11.96
C PHE A 40 15.85 7.18 11.13
N LYS A 41 15.72 6.01 11.79
CA LYS A 41 15.39 4.76 11.12
C LYS A 41 14.02 4.83 10.45
N TYR A 42 13.02 5.40 11.11
CA TYR A 42 11.69 5.60 10.52
C TYR A 42 11.69 6.61 9.37
N ILE A 43 12.54 7.63 9.39
CA ILE A 43 12.70 8.53 8.23
C ILE A 43 13.19 7.74 7.01
N ASN A 44 14.24 6.94 7.19
CA ASN A 44 14.81 6.13 6.11
C ASN A 44 13.80 5.11 5.58
N LEU A 45 13.09 4.41 6.49
CA LEU A 45 12.05 3.45 6.13
C LEU A 45 10.90 4.12 5.37
N LEU A 46 10.37 5.23 5.87
CA LEU A 46 9.27 5.94 5.21
C LEU A 46 9.66 6.39 3.80
N GLN A 47 10.87 6.93 3.62
CA GLN A 47 11.35 7.33 2.29
C GLN A 47 11.51 6.13 1.34
N ALA A 48 12.07 5.01 1.83
CA ALA A 48 12.24 3.81 1.01
C ALA A 48 10.90 3.19 0.61
N ILE A 49 9.98 3.05 1.57
CA ILE A 49 8.63 2.51 1.34
C ILE A 49 7.84 3.37 0.36
N CYS A 50 7.82 4.70 0.54
CA CYS A 50 7.09 5.58 -0.38
C CYS A 50 7.72 5.64 -1.77
N SER A 51 9.05 5.48 -1.87
CA SER A 51 9.70 5.39 -3.17
C SER A 51 9.32 4.09 -3.90
N GLU A 52 9.30 2.96 -3.19
CA GLU A 52 8.85 1.69 -3.78
C GLU A 52 7.37 1.72 -4.15
N PHE A 53 6.53 2.32 -3.31
CA PHE A 53 5.13 2.55 -3.63
C PHE A 53 4.96 3.28 -4.96
N GLU A 54 5.76 4.31 -5.22
CA GLU A 54 5.71 5.06 -6.49
C GLU A 54 6.07 4.17 -7.69
N VAL A 55 7.09 3.33 -7.54
CA VAL A 55 7.53 2.37 -8.57
C VAL A 55 6.42 1.34 -8.86
N VAL A 56 5.88 0.71 -7.82
CA VAL A 56 4.79 -0.28 -7.91
C VAL A 56 3.54 0.35 -8.52
N ALA A 57 3.14 1.54 -8.06
CA ALA A 57 1.94 2.22 -8.53
C ALA A 57 2.04 2.56 -10.03
N LYS A 58 3.21 3.00 -10.48
CA LYS A 58 3.46 3.26 -11.90
C LYS A 58 3.35 1.98 -12.74
N ALA A 59 4.05 0.91 -12.34
CA ALA A 59 4.00 -0.37 -13.04
C ALA A 59 2.57 -0.96 -13.05
N TYR A 60 1.80 -0.74 -11.98
CA TYR A 60 0.42 -1.17 -11.92
C TYR A 60 -0.48 -0.37 -12.88
N CYS A 61 -0.31 0.96 -12.96
CA CYS A 61 -1.04 1.78 -13.93
C CYS A 61 -0.71 1.37 -15.38
N GLU A 62 0.54 1.01 -15.67
CA GLU A 62 0.93 0.43 -16.97
C GLU A 62 0.17 -0.90 -17.26
N LEU A 63 0.01 -1.79 -16.27
CA LEU A 63 -0.82 -2.99 -16.41
C LEU A 63 -2.29 -2.65 -16.66
N LEU A 64 -2.78 -1.55 -16.11
CA LEU A 64 -4.15 -1.06 -16.29
C LEU A 64 -4.34 -0.21 -17.56
N ASN A 65 -3.34 -0.19 -18.46
CA ASN A 65 -3.33 0.56 -19.73
C ASN A 65 -3.33 2.09 -19.55
N GLU A 66 -2.80 2.59 -18.45
CA GLU A 66 -2.67 4.02 -18.14
C GLU A 66 -1.19 4.39 -17.85
N PRO A 67 -0.28 4.23 -18.84
CA PRO A 67 1.17 4.39 -18.64
C PRO A 67 1.62 5.83 -18.37
N ASP A 68 0.76 6.83 -18.66
CA ASP A 68 1.05 8.25 -18.48
C ASP A 68 0.74 8.76 -17.06
N ALA A 69 0.29 7.88 -16.17
CA ALA A 69 0.18 8.20 -14.76
C ALA A 69 1.60 8.42 -14.18
N ASP A 70 1.83 9.57 -13.54
CA ASP A 70 3.17 10.04 -13.13
C ASP A 70 3.18 10.72 -11.75
N SER A 71 2.08 10.62 -11.02
CA SER A 71 1.91 11.31 -9.74
C SER A 71 0.88 10.58 -8.88
N ILE A 72 1.00 10.73 -7.56
CA ILE A 72 0.09 10.08 -6.60
C ILE A 72 -1.39 10.32 -6.92
N LEU A 73 -1.76 11.49 -7.41
CA LEU A 73 -3.16 11.76 -7.75
C LEU A 73 -3.60 11.06 -9.03
N LYS A 74 -2.73 10.94 -10.04
CA LYS A 74 -3.02 10.17 -11.26
C LYS A 74 -3.05 8.67 -10.97
N TYR A 75 -2.09 8.15 -10.20
CA TYR A 75 -2.10 6.75 -9.76
C TYR A 75 -3.40 6.43 -9.02
N GLY A 76 -3.82 7.30 -8.10
CA GLY A 76 -5.07 7.14 -7.36
C GLY A 76 -6.28 7.09 -8.29
N LYS A 77 -6.35 7.97 -9.31
CA LYS A 77 -7.46 7.99 -10.28
C LYS A 77 -7.60 6.66 -11.01
N VAL A 78 -6.49 6.07 -11.43
CA VAL A 78 -6.47 4.78 -12.14
C VAL A 78 -6.83 3.65 -11.18
N ILE A 79 -6.10 3.52 -10.07
CA ILE A 79 -6.22 2.37 -9.17
C ILE A 79 -7.55 2.36 -8.41
N ILE A 80 -8.01 3.51 -7.89
CA ILE A 80 -9.32 3.61 -7.23
C ILE A 80 -10.46 3.52 -8.25
N GLY A 81 -10.22 3.93 -9.51
CA GLY A 81 -11.17 3.74 -10.59
C GLY A 81 -11.43 2.25 -10.88
N GLU A 82 -10.36 1.44 -10.88
CA GLU A 82 -10.43 -0.02 -11.07
C GLU A 82 -10.95 -0.75 -9.82
N HIS A 83 -10.43 -0.39 -8.63
CA HIS A 83 -10.77 -1.02 -7.35
C HIS A 83 -11.23 0.01 -6.31
N PRO A 84 -12.47 0.54 -6.41
CA PRO A 84 -12.96 1.59 -5.51
C PRO A 84 -12.88 1.21 -4.02
N GLU A 85 -13.06 -0.08 -3.72
CA GLU A 85 -13.07 -0.60 -2.36
C GLU A 85 -11.70 -0.55 -1.68
N ILE A 86 -10.59 -0.38 -2.43
CA ILE A 86 -9.22 -0.31 -1.89
C ILE A 86 -9.07 0.75 -0.80
N THR A 87 -9.84 1.84 -0.90
CA THR A 87 -9.87 2.95 0.07
C THR A 87 -10.45 2.56 1.42
N THR A 88 -11.21 1.45 1.48
CA THR A 88 -11.87 0.96 2.69
C THR A 88 -11.32 -0.38 3.19
N LYS A 89 -10.28 -0.90 2.53
CA LYS A 89 -9.70 -2.21 2.88
C LYS A 89 -8.86 -2.13 4.16
N ASN A 90 -9.20 -3.01 5.09
CA ASN A 90 -8.43 -3.25 6.30
C ASN A 90 -7.23 -4.15 5.99
N VAL A 91 -6.05 -3.70 6.37
CA VAL A 91 -4.84 -4.51 6.47
C VAL A 91 -4.66 -4.86 7.95
N ARG A 92 -4.71 -6.15 8.27
CA ARG A 92 -4.53 -6.63 9.63
C ARG A 92 -3.05 -6.90 9.90
N CYS A 93 -2.60 -6.51 11.08
CA CYS A 93 -1.26 -6.78 11.56
C CYS A 93 -1.25 -7.98 12.52
N TYR A 94 -0.39 -8.97 12.27
CA TYR A 94 -0.27 -10.15 13.13
C TYR A 94 0.45 -9.86 14.45
N GLU A 95 1.45 -8.98 14.41
CA GLU A 95 2.26 -8.64 15.59
C GLU A 95 1.43 -7.95 16.68
N ASN A 96 0.38 -7.23 16.29
CA ASN A 96 -0.57 -6.64 17.23
C ASN A 96 -1.97 -6.58 16.59
N SER A 97 -2.79 -7.58 16.86
CA SER A 97 -4.13 -7.73 16.27
C SER A 97 -5.11 -6.60 16.63
N ASN A 98 -4.78 -5.76 17.62
CA ASN A 98 -5.57 -4.59 17.98
C ASN A 98 -5.30 -3.39 17.06
N LEU A 99 -4.22 -3.44 16.27
CA LEU A 99 -3.87 -2.42 15.29
C LEU A 99 -4.39 -2.84 13.91
N ILE A 100 -5.33 -2.05 13.39
CA ILE A 100 -5.90 -2.22 12.06
C ILE A 100 -5.53 -0.99 11.24
N TYR A 101 -4.97 -1.22 10.04
CA TYR A 101 -4.56 -0.15 9.15
C TYR A 101 -5.53 -0.06 7.96
N VAL A 102 -5.97 1.15 7.64
CA VAL A 102 -6.78 1.45 6.45
C VAL A 102 -6.00 2.47 5.61
N PRO A 103 -4.93 2.03 4.94
CA PRO A 103 -3.85 2.92 4.50
C PRO A 103 -4.29 3.98 3.47
N PHE A 104 -5.42 3.75 2.79
CA PHE A 104 -5.95 4.62 1.75
C PHE A 104 -7.28 5.29 2.12
N GLN A 105 -7.74 5.23 3.37
CA GLN A 105 -9.02 5.82 3.80
C GLN A 105 -9.14 7.33 3.49
N ASP A 106 -8.00 8.02 3.48
CA ASP A 106 -7.88 9.46 3.25
C ASP A 106 -7.60 9.81 1.79
N TRP A 107 -7.48 8.82 0.90
CA TRP A 107 -7.17 9.06 -0.50
C TRP A 107 -8.42 9.46 -1.27
N VAL A 108 -8.53 10.75 -1.57
CA VAL A 108 -9.66 11.33 -2.31
C VAL A 108 -9.20 11.63 -3.73
N ILE A 109 -9.95 11.12 -4.71
CA ILE A 109 -9.78 11.46 -6.12
C ILE A 109 -11.00 12.26 -6.62
N PRO A 110 -10.81 13.19 -7.56
CA PRO A 110 -11.91 13.93 -8.17
C PRO A 110 -12.92 13.00 -8.86
N THR A 111 -14.20 13.31 -8.72
CA THR A 111 -15.32 12.68 -9.43
C THR A 111 -16.17 13.75 -10.13
N ALA A 112 -17.14 13.34 -10.95
CA ALA A 112 -18.01 14.26 -11.68
C ALA A 112 -18.73 15.28 -10.78
N GLY A 113 -18.99 14.94 -9.51
CA GLY A 113 -19.67 15.81 -8.53
C GLY A 113 -18.76 16.43 -7.46
N ASN A 114 -17.48 16.04 -7.37
CA ASN A 114 -16.56 16.51 -6.35
C ASN A 114 -15.16 16.72 -6.94
N LYS A 115 -14.68 17.96 -6.94
CA LYS A 115 -13.35 18.32 -7.45
C LYS A 115 -12.23 18.19 -6.40
N SER A 116 -12.56 17.79 -5.17
CA SER A 116 -11.56 17.60 -4.12
C SER A 116 -10.62 16.45 -4.48
N GLU A 117 -9.34 16.66 -4.17
CA GLU A 117 -8.31 15.64 -4.28
C GLU A 117 -7.40 15.71 -3.07
N LYS A 118 -7.01 14.55 -2.56
CA LYS A 118 -6.18 14.42 -1.37
C LYS A 118 -5.39 13.11 -1.46
N PRO A 119 -4.05 13.15 -1.49
CA PRO A 119 -3.24 11.94 -1.37
C PRO A 119 -3.42 11.26 -0.01
N PRO A 120 -2.99 10.00 0.15
CA PRO A 120 -2.93 9.37 1.46
C PRO A 120 -2.14 10.22 2.47
N LYS A 121 -2.55 10.15 3.74
CA LYS A 121 -1.96 10.94 4.82
C LYS A 121 -0.45 10.70 4.97
N TRP A 122 -0.03 9.43 4.97
CA TRP A 122 1.38 9.04 5.06
C TRP A 122 2.20 9.53 3.85
N TRP A 123 1.62 9.58 2.64
CA TRP A 123 2.28 10.13 1.46
C TRP A 123 2.50 11.65 1.59
N THR A 124 1.50 12.36 2.10
CA THR A 124 1.61 13.80 2.38
C THR A 124 2.74 14.09 3.36
N ILE A 125 2.89 13.26 4.38
CA ILE A 125 3.96 13.36 5.39
C ILE A 125 5.32 13.06 4.77
N TYR A 126 5.44 11.99 3.99
CA TYR A 126 6.65 11.68 3.22
C TYR A 126 7.10 12.88 2.37
N ASN A 127 6.19 13.49 1.60
CA ASN A 127 6.50 14.65 0.78
C ASN A 127 6.98 15.85 1.61
N LYS A 128 6.35 16.11 2.76
CA LYS A 128 6.79 17.17 3.68
C LYS A 128 8.17 16.91 4.24
N ILE A 129 8.50 15.66 4.57
CA ILE A 129 9.84 15.28 5.06
C ILE A 129 10.87 15.42 3.94
N LYS A 130 10.54 14.99 2.71
CA LYS A 130 11.42 15.08 1.54
C LYS A 130 11.77 16.53 1.18
N HIS A 131 10.77 17.42 1.20
CA HIS A 131 10.96 18.80 0.73
C HIS A 131 11.24 19.81 1.84
N ASN A 132 10.70 19.61 3.05
CA ASN A 132 10.69 20.60 4.12
C ASN A 132 10.91 19.96 5.50
N ARG A 133 11.88 19.05 5.63
CA ARG A 133 12.13 18.21 6.81
C ARG A 133 12.12 18.94 8.17
N LEU A 134 12.70 20.14 8.23
CA LEU A 134 12.86 20.93 9.47
C LEU A 134 11.71 21.92 9.71
N ALA A 135 10.78 22.09 8.76
CA ALA A 135 9.68 23.02 8.92
C ALA A 135 8.63 22.48 9.90
N LEU A 136 8.00 23.41 10.63
CA LEU A 136 6.82 23.10 11.43
C LEU A 136 5.64 22.81 10.51
N ASN A 137 4.91 21.75 10.81
CA ASN A 137 3.69 21.40 10.12
C ASN A 137 2.55 22.34 10.58
N ASN A 138 1.65 22.70 9.67
CA ASN A 138 0.51 23.58 9.93
C ASN A 138 -0.84 22.87 9.86
N ASP A 139 -0.85 21.56 9.59
CA ASP A 139 -2.05 20.81 9.25
C ASP A 139 -2.53 19.97 10.44
N GLY A 140 -3.82 20.12 10.76
CA GLY A 140 -4.56 19.25 11.66
C GLY A 140 -3.85 18.96 12.98
N GLU A 141 -3.82 17.68 13.36
CA GLU A 141 -3.20 17.20 14.61
C GLU A 141 -1.68 17.33 14.65
N TYR A 142 -1.03 17.63 13.52
CA TYR A 142 0.42 17.79 13.45
C TYR A 142 0.89 19.24 13.57
N LYS A 143 -0.04 20.18 13.77
CA LYS A 143 0.28 21.60 13.87
C LYS A 143 1.35 21.86 14.95
N GLY A 144 2.43 22.53 14.56
CA GLY A 144 3.55 22.87 15.44
C GLY A 144 4.57 21.74 15.65
N ILE A 145 4.44 20.61 14.95
CA ILE A 145 5.40 19.51 14.97
C ILE A 145 6.33 19.63 13.76
N GLU A 146 7.65 19.50 13.97
CA GLU A 146 8.63 19.47 12.88
C GLU A 146 8.39 18.23 11.99
N ASN A 147 8.42 18.39 10.67
CA ASN A 147 8.04 17.33 9.74
C ASN A 147 8.81 16.02 9.94
N TYR A 148 10.10 16.05 10.28
CA TYR A 148 10.88 14.82 10.52
C TYR A 148 10.35 13.97 11.68
N LYS A 149 9.70 14.58 12.68
CA LYS A 149 9.08 13.86 13.80
C LYS A 149 7.80 13.12 13.38
N LEU A 150 7.29 13.40 12.19
CA LEU A 150 6.13 12.70 11.62
C LEU A 150 6.52 11.41 10.90
N ALA A 151 7.82 11.14 10.70
CA ALA A 151 8.29 9.78 10.44
C ALA A 151 8.26 8.97 11.74
N ASN A 152 7.05 8.65 12.16
CA ASN A 152 6.76 7.89 13.37
C ASN A 152 6.26 6.48 13.01
N GLN A 153 6.14 5.64 14.03
CA GLN A 153 5.70 4.25 13.87
C GLN A 153 4.37 4.15 13.11
N ASP A 154 3.38 4.99 13.43
CA ASP A 154 2.06 4.96 12.77
C ASP A 154 2.15 5.25 11.27
N ASN A 155 2.87 6.31 10.89
CA ASN A 155 2.99 6.70 9.49
C ASN A 155 3.82 5.71 8.67
N VAL A 156 4.87 5.12 9.27
CA VAL A 156 5.65 4.04 8.64
C VAL A 156 4.78 2.80 8.44
N MET A 157 4.03 2.38 9.45
CA MET A 157 3.15 1.22 9.37
C MET A 157 2.02 1.41 8.35
N ASN A 158 1.39 2.59 8.31
CA ASN A 158 0.38 2.90 7.29
C ASN A 158 0.98 2.93 5.88
N ALA A 159 2.19 3.46 5.70
CA ALA A 159 2.87 3.44 4.40
C ALA A 159 3.21 2.00 3.96
N LEU A 160 3.75 1.17 4.87
CA LEU A 160 4.09 -0.22 4.57
C LEU A 160 2.83 -1.05 4.27
N ALA A 161 1.75 -0.88 5.06
CA ALA A 161 0.46 -1.50 4.80
C ALA A 161 -0.14 -1.04 3.46
N GLY A 162 0.05 0.23 3.08
CA GLY A 162 -0.34 0.76 1.78
C GLY A 162 0.41 0.12 0.61
N LEU A 163 1.73 -0.05 0.75
CA LEU A 163 2.55 -0.77 -0.23
C LEU A 163 2.10 -2.23 -0.36
N TYR A 164 1.95 -2.93 0.76
CA TYR A 164 1.44 -4.30 0.78
C TYR A 164 0.09 -4.42 0.06
N LEU A 165 -0.89 -3.58 0.42
CA LEU A 165 -2.21 -3.61 -0.18
C LEU A 165 -2.16 -3.35 -1.68
N LEU A 166 -1.35 -2.38 -2.13
CA LEU A 166 -1.16 -2.08 -3.55
C LEU A 166 -0.59 -3.28 -4.31
N GLU A 167 0.45 -3.92 -3.77
CA GLU A 167 1.06 -5.10 -4.37
C GLU A 167 0.09 -6.29 -4.44
N MET A 168 -0.77 -6.49 -3.44
CA MET A 168 -1.78 -7.53 -3.45
C MET A 168 -2.82 -7.33 -4.57
N TYR A 169 -3.28 -6.09 -4.78
CA TYR A 169 -4.18 -5.77 -5.89
C TYR A 169 -3.48 -5.90 -7.25
N PHE A 170 -2.24 -5.43 -7.36
CA PHE A 170 -1.47 -5.59 -8.59
C PHE A 170 -1.24 -7.07 -8.91
N PHE A 171 -0.85 -7.90 -7.93
CA PHE A 171 -0.66 -9.33 -8.11
C PHE A 171 -1.95 -10.03 -8.59
N LYS A 172 -3.09 -9.68 -7.97
CA LYS A 172 -4.41 -10.20 -8.37
C LYS A 172 -4.72 -9.90 -9.83
N ASP A 173 -4.61 -8.63 -10.25
CA ASP A 173 -4.93 -8.23 -11.63
C ASP A 173 -3.92 -8.77 -12.64
N LEU A 174 -2.64 -8.82 -12.26
CA LEU A 174 -1.58 -9.41 -13.07
C LEU A 174 -1.88 -10.88 -13.34
N THR A 175 -2.35 -11.60 -12.32
CA THR A 175 -2.77 -13.00 -12.42
C THR A 175 -3.99 -13.15 -13.32
N LEU A 176 -5.04 -12.34 -13.12
CA LEU A 176 -6.26 -12.36 -13.93
C LEU A 176 -5.98 -12.06 -15.42
N LYS A 177 -5.00 -11.21 -15.71
CA LYS A 177 -4.60 -10.86 -17.08
C LYS A 177 -3.57 -11.82 -17.69
N SER A 178 -2.99 -12.74 -16.90
CA SER A 178 -1.97 -13.65 -17.38
C SER A 178 -2.59 -14.87 -18.08
N PRO A 179 -2.27 -15.12 -19.37
CA PRO A 179 -2.73 -16.32 -20.05
C PRO A 179 -2.09 -17.54 -19.37
N ASN A 180 -2.91 -18.56 -19.06
CA ASN A 180 -2.52 -19.86 -18.49
C ASN A 180 -2.30 -19.93 -16.97
N VAL A 181 -2.74 -18.95 -16.18
CA VAL A 181 -2.80 -19.12 -14.72
C VAL A 181 -4.18 -19.66 -14.32
N ALA A 182 -4.28 -20.98 -14.23
CA ALA A 182 -5.42 -21.66 -13.63
C ALA A 182 -5.27 -21.62 -12.11
N SER A 183 -5.56 -20.49 -11.47
CA SER A 183 -5.61 -20.48 -10.02
C SER A 183 -6.74 -19.59 -9.50
N ASP A 184 -7.58 -20.20 -8.67
CA ASP A 184 -8.48 -19.49 -7.75
C ASP A 184 -7.70 -18.72 -6.66
N ILE A 185 -6.36 -18.77 -6.67
CA ILE A 185 -5.46 -18.21 -5.67
C ILE A 185 -4.86 -16.90 -6.20
N TYR A 186 -5.34 -15.78 -5.68
CA TYR A 186 -4.87 -14.42 -6.00
C TYR A 186 -4.03 -13.83 -4.87
N ILE A 187 -3.20 -14.66 -4.25
CA ILE A 187 -2.27 -14.27 -3.19
C ILE A 187 -0.87 -14.80 -3.51
N PRO A 188 0.20 -14.06 -3.16
CA PRO A 188 1.55 -14.59 -3.16
C PRO A 188 1.64 -15.84 -2.26
N THR A 189 2.51 -16.79 -2.63
CA THR A 189 2.68 -18.05 -1.90
C THR A 189 4.14 -18.31 -1.54
N GLY A 190 4.37 -19.26 -0.63
CA GLY A 190 5.72 -19.68 -0.25
C GLY A 190 6.53 -18.54 0.38
N GLN A 191 7.69 -18.25 -0.21
CA GLN A 191 8.62 -17.23 0.32
C GLN A 191 8.15 -15.79 0.11
N TYR A 192 7.05 -15.57 -0.63
CA TYR A 192 6.54 -14.25 -0.97
C TYR A 192 5.40 -13.78 -0.05
N VAL A 193 5.12 -14.52 1.02
CA VAL A 193 4.07 -14.21 1.98
C VAL A 193 4.59 -13.20 3.02
N SER A 194 3.82 -12.15 3.26
CA SER A 194 4.07 -11.17 4.32
C SER A 194 4.08 -11.84 5.69
N ASN A 195 5.06 -11.49 6.53
CA ASN A 195 5.14 -11.96 7.92
C ASN A 195 4.36 -11.06 8.87
N LEU A 196 4.10 -9.81 8.45
CA LEU A 196 3.49 -8.79 9.30
C LEU A 196 2.00 -8.59 9.01
N PHE A 197 1.58 -8.74 7.76
CA PHE A 197 0.25 -8.36 7.31
C PHE A 197 -0.53 -9.48 6.64
N ASP A 198 -1.85 -9.38 6.75
CA ASP A 198 -2.78 -10.07 5.89
C ASP A 198 -4.02 -9.24 5.56
N LEU A 199 -4.83 -9.78 4.66
CA LEU A 199 -6.08 -9.18 4.20
C LEU A 199 -7.24 -10.10 4.61
N PRO A 200 -7.94 -9.80 5.72
CA PRO A 200 -9.11 -10.55 6.13
C PRO A 200 -10.15 -10.60 5.00
N ASN A 201 -10.68 -11.79 4.71
CA ASN A 201 -11.65 -12.02 3.65
C ASN A 201 -11.17 -11.59 2.25
N TRP A 202 -9.87 -11.67 1.98
CA TRP A 202 -9.35 -11.58 0.62
C TRP A 202 -9.87 -12.79 -0.16
N SER A 203 -10.90 -12.56 -0.97
CA SER A 203 -11.62 -13.61 -1.67
C SER A 203 -10.71 -14.34 -2.66
N SER A 204 -10.43 -15.61 -2.37
CA SER A 204 -9.91 -16.60 -3.32
C SER A 204 -11.02 -17.28 -4.14
N THR A 205 -12.15 -16.62 -4.41
CA THR A 205 -13.26 -17.26 -5.16
C THR A 205 -14.15 -16.22 -5.84
N ILE A 206 -14.17 -16.23 -7.17
CA ILE A 206 -15.27 -15.70 -7.97
C ILE A 206 -16.38 -16.78 -7.97
N SER A 207 -17.61 -16.36 -7.70
CA SER A 207 -18.79 -17.17 -8.01
C SER A 207 -18.78 -17.48 -9.50
N ILE A 208 -18.48 -18.73 -9.88
CA ILE A 208 -18.59 -19.19 -11.26
C ILE A 208 -20.07 -19.04 -11.66
N GLY A 209 -20.36 -18.07 -12.53
CA GLY A 209 -21.66 -17.99 -13.19
C GLY A 209 -21.92 -19.27 -13.99
N PRO A 210 -23.19 -19.69 -14.17
CA PRO A 210 -23.49 -21.00 -14.73
C PRO A 210 -22.86 -21.16 -16.12
N LEU A 211 -22.08 -22.22 -16.30
CA LEU A 211 -21.56 -22.68 -17.58
C LEU A 211 -22.73 -22.85 -18.56
N ILE A 212 -22.80 -21.99 -19.57
CA ILE A 212 -23.62 -22.24 -20.75
C ILE A 212 -22.90 -23.32 -21.56
N ILE A 213 -23.31 -24.58 -21.36
CA ILE A 213 -22.93 -25.68 -22.23
C ILE A 213 -23.78 -25.54 -23.50
N ASN A 214 -23.21 -24.96 -24.55
CA ASN A 214 -23.75 -25.09 -25.90
C ASN A 214 -23.36 -26.48 -26.43
N ASN A 215 -24.28 -27.42 -26.34
CA ASN A 215 -24.17 -28.70 -27.07
C ASN A 215 -24.43 -28.44 -28.56
N ILE A 216 -23.46 -28.79 -29.40
CA ILE A 216 -23.64 -29.10 -30.82
C ILE A 216 -23.77 -30.61 -30.94
#